data_AF-A0A3D3JP47-F1
#
_entry.id   AF-A0A3D3JP47-F1
#
_cell.length_a   1.000
_cell.length_b   1.000
_cell.length_c   1.000
_cell.angle_alpha   90.00
_cell.angle_beta   90.00
_cell.angle_gamma   90.00
#
_symmetry.space_group_name_H-M   'P 1'
#
loop_
_entity.id
_entity.type
_entity.pdbx_description
1 polymer ?
#
loop_
_entity_poly.entity_id
_entity_poly.type
_entity_poly.pdbx_seq_one_letter_code
_entity_poly.pdbx_strand_id
1 'polypeptide(L)'
;MQTDTEQNTDDRITVIRPRPWQVVQRTDAGNCRVAVQVRCGLRKARIEARLVLMSNASGAATNWLRFEATADGELFEGTVPAAAGGWYSLEVRAVDDAGAAAETSVHHVGVGEVFITAGQSNSSNYGCTPLRAEEDRVVAYDGGAWQPAVDPLPGARGEGGSPWCPFADRLVRHLDVPVAIAAVGYHGVKAAEWAPGGEAWPRLERVLKALGPNGVRAVLWHQGEADNGAGTTGEDYYAALAAAITASREAAGYRVPWFVARASFVPAKYEPPQERSAAVRGAQTRLCTDGLALPGPDTDDMTGPEYRCDDEIHMNANGLWTHGERWFRAVSVVLRGRQ
;
A
#
# COMPACT_ATOMS: atom_id res chain seq x y z
N MET A 1 23.77 1.27 -13.93
CA MET A 1 23.27 2.50 -14.59
C MET A 1 23.13 3.52 -13.50
N GLN A 2 23.87 4.62 -13.63
CA GLN A 2 24.00 5.69 -12.67
C GLN A 2 22.63 6.35 -12.50
N THR A 3 22.06 6.33 -11.29
CA THR A 3 20.78 6.99 -11.00
C THR A 3 21.07 8.48 -10.85
N ASP A 4 20.67 9.29 -11.82
CA ASP A 4 20.59 10.74 -11.67
C ASP A 4 19.48 11.05 -10.65
N THR A 5 19.84 10.98 -9.38
CA THR A 5 19.08 11.50 -8.24
C THR A 5 19.61 12.86 -7.80
N GLU A 6 20.05 13.70 -8.74
CA GLU A 6 20.37 15.08 -8.43
C GLU A 6 19.06 15.85 -8.25
N GLN A 7 18.57 15.87 -7.02
CA GLN A 7 17.66 16.92 -6.59
C GLN A 7 18.40 18.26 -6.77
N ASN A 8 17.85 19.15 -7.58
CA ASN A 8 18.30 20.53 -7.58
C ASN A 8 17.86 21.14 -6.24
N THR A 9 18.77 21.18 -5.27
CA THR A 9 18.50 21.69 -3.92
C THR A 9 18.94 23.14 -3.85
N ASP A 10 17.97 24.05 -3.90
CA ASP A 10 18.16 25.41 -3.42
C ASP A 10 17.63 25.47 -1.98
N ASP A 11 18.51 25.65 -1.00
CA ASP A 11 18.18 25.64 0.43
C ASP A 11 17.11 26.67 0.84
N ARG A 12 16.77 27.61 -0.05
CA ARG A 12 15.74 28.63 0.16
C ARG A 12 14.33 28.13 -0.17
N ILE A 13 14.20 27.00 -0.87
CA ILE A 13 12.92 26.38 -1.23
C ILE A 13 12.97 24.86 -1.01
N THR A 14 12.02 24.31 -0.25
CA THR A 14 12.00 22.88 0.08
C THR A 14 10.60 22.31 -0.12
N VAL A 15 10.50 21.22 -0.89
CA VAL A 15 9.25 20.47 -1.04
C VAL A 15 9.09 19.53 0.16
N ILE A 16 8.00 19.69 0.91
CA ILE A 16 7.62 18.82 2.04
C ILE A 16 6.76 17.65 1.56
N ARG A 17 5.86 17.92 0.61
CA ARG A 17 5.02 16.94 -0.07
C ARG A 17 4.84 17.31 -1.55
N PRO A 18 4.77 16.34 -2.46
CA PRO A 18 5.00 14.91 -2.26
C PRO A 18 6.47 14.59 -1.95
N ARG A 19 6.72 13.39 -1.42
CA ARG A 19 8.08 12.85 -1.22
C ARG A 19 8.52 12.07 -2.46
N PRO A 20 9.84 11.85 -2.66
CA PRO A 20 10.32 10.95 -3.70
C PRO A 20 9.65 9.57 -3.61
N TRP A 21 9.36 8.95 -4.75
CA TRP A 21 8.66 7.66 -4.88
C TRP A 21 7.21 7.63 -4.37
N GLN A 22 6.65 8.75 -3.94
CA GLN A 22 5.28 8.77 -3.43
C GLN A 22 4.26 8.44 -4.53
N VAL A 23 3.42 7.43 -4.28
CA VAL A 23 2.25 7.12 -5.10
C VAL A 23 0.99 7.68 -4.44
N VAL A 24 0.21 8.42 -5.21
CA VAL A 24 -1.10 8.95 -4.81
C VAL A 24 -2.18 8.07 -5.44
N GLN A 25 -3.13 7.62 -4.62
CA GLN A 25 -4.27 6.82 -5.08
C GLN A 25 -5.10 7.60 -6.11
N ARG A 26 -5.27 7.01 -7.30
CA ARG A 26 -6.15 7.54 -8.35
C ARG A 26 -7.61 7.26 -8.05
N THR A 27 -8.48 8.11 -8.57
CA THR A 27 -9.93 7.88 -8.65
C THR A 27 -10.26 6.80 -9.68
N ASP A 28 -11.51 6.33 -9.69
CA ASP A 28 -11.98 5.37 -10.70
C ASP A 28 -11.94 5.97 -12.12
N ALA A 29 -11.99 7.30 -12.25
CA ALA A 29 -11.78 8.03 -13.51
C ALA A 29 -10.30 8.15 -13.92
N GLY A 30 -9.38 7.51 -13.20
CA GLY A 30 -7.95 7.45 -13.56
C GLY A 30 -7.17 8.75 -13.31
N ASN A 31 -7.64 9.63 -12.43
CA ASN A 31 -6.99 10.90 -12.12
C ASN A 31 -6.92 11.15 -10.60
N CYS A 32 -6.14 12.13 -10.17
CA CYS A 32 -6.15 12.61 -8.80
C CYS A 32 -5.75 14.10 -8.72
N ARG A 33 -5.72 14.61 -7.49
CA ARG A 33 -5.10 15.89 -7.15
C ARG A 33 -3.92 15.61 -6.22
N VAL A 34 -2.70 15.80 -6.72
CA VAL A 34 -1.48 15.63 -5.93
C VAL A 34 -1.35 16.83 -5.00
N ALA A 35 -1.39 16.60 -3.69
CA ALA A 35 -1.14 17.63 -2.69
C ALA A 35 0.34 18.04 -2.71
N VAL A 36 0.57 19.35 -2.78
CA VAL A 36 1.91 19.93 -2.78
C VAL A 36 2.02 20.91 -1.61
N GLN A 37 3.06 20.70 -0.80
CA GLN A 37 3.43 21.56 0.31
C GLN A 37 4.88 21.98 0.14
N VAL A 38 5.14 23.29 0.15
CA VAL A 38 6.45 23.87 -0.10
C VAL A 38 6.77 24.86 1.00
N ARG A 39 7.96 24.75 1.59
CA ARG A 39 8.52 25.79 2.45
C ARG A 39 9.39 26.71 1.62
N CYS A 40 9.24 28.03 1.79
CA CYS A 40 10.02 29.03 1.07
C CYS A 40 10.51 30.11 2.02
N GLY A 41 11.82 30.34 2.07
CA GLY A 41 12.44 31.41 2.86
C GLY A 41 12.52 32.76 2.15
N LEU A 42 12.11 32.84 0.88
CA LEU A 42 12.15 34.07 0.10
C LEU A 42 10.93 34.96 0.42
N ARG A 43 11.20 36.20 0.83
CA ARG A 43 10.13 37.18 1.11
C ARG A 43 9.45 37.61 -0.19
N LYS A 44 8.11 37.70 -0.16
CA LYS A 44 7.26 38.11 -1.30
C LYS A 44 7.37 37.22 -2.55
N ALA A 45 7.98 36.05 -2.45
CA ALA A 45 8.01 35.11 -3.55
C ALA A 45 6.62 34.50 -3.77
N ARG A 46 6.28 34.29 -5.04
CA ARG A 46 5.15 33.47 -5.46
C ARG A 46 5.65 32.06 -5.72
N ILE A 47 4.98 31.05 -5.15
CA ILE A 47 5.29 29.65 -5.45
C ILE A 47 4.44 29.18 -6.62
N GLU A 48 5.10 28.55 -7.58
CA GLU A 48 4.49 27.86 -8.70
C GLU A 48 4.99 26.42 -8.78
N ALA A 49 4.12 25.48 -9.12
CA ALA A 49 4.50 24.08 -9.31
C ALA A 49 3.84 23.48 -10.56
N ARG A 50 4.51 22.50 -11.17
CA ARG A 50 3.97 21.70 -12.27
C ARG A 50 4.48 20.26 -12.21
N LEU A 51 3.73 19.35 -12.81
CA LEU A 51 4.17 17.98 -13.04
C LEU A 51 4.65 17.83 -14.48
N VAL A 52 5.85 17.28 -14.64
CA VAL A 52 6.45 16.94 -15.94
C VAL A 52 6.62 15.43 -16.01
N LEU A 53 6.31 14.82 -17.15
CA LEU A 53 6.48 13.38 -17.34
C LEU A 53 7.96 13.02 -17.31
N MET A 54 8.32 11.97 -16.57
CA MET A 54 9.63 11.34 -16.70
C MET A 54 9.69 10.52 -17.99
N SER A 55 10.90 10.18 -18.43
CA SER A 55 11.12 9.38 -19.64
C SER A 55 10.31 8.08 -19.60
N ASN A 56 9.65 7.74 -20.72
CA ASN A 56 8.82 6.54 -20.89
C ASN A 56 7.54 6.49 -20.03
N ALA A 57 7.17 7.59 -19.34
CA ALA A 57 5.89 7.68 -18.64
C ALA A 57 4.73 8.04 -19.59
N SER A 58 3.58 7.39 -19.41
CA SER A 58 2.31 7.82 -19.97
C SER A 58 1.63 8.85 -19.07
N GLY A 59 0.77 9.71 -19.63
CA GLY A 59 0.06 10.75 -18.90
C GLY A 59 0.13 12.11 -19.60
N ALA A 60 -0.02 13.19 -18.83
CA ALA A 60 0.05 14.55 -19.36
C ALA A 60 0.78 15.48 -18.39
N ALA A 61 1.75 16.24 -18.89
CA ALA A 61 2.38 17.31 -18.14
C ALA A 61 1.36 18.43 -17.85
N THR A 62 1.59 19.17 -16.76
CA THR A 62 0.75 20.31 -16.40
C THR A 62 1.44 21.63 -16.70
N ASN A 63 0.64 22.68 -16.86
CA ASN A 63 1.15 24.04 -16.80
C ASN A 63 1.56 24.39 -15.37
N TRP A 64 2.32 25.48 -15.22
CA TRP A 64 2.62 26.08 -13.92
C TRP A 64 1.33 26.53 -13.23
N LEU A 65 1.13 26.07 -12.00
CA LEU A 65 0.03 26.45 -11.15
C LEU A 65 0.55 27.23 -9.95
N ARG A 66 -0.14 28.32 -9.60
CA ARG A 66 0.19 29.16 -8.45
C ARG A 66 -0.32 28.55 -7.15
N PHE A 67 0.47 28.69 -6.10
CA PHE A 67 0.18 28.25 -4.75
C PHE A 67 0.06 29.45 -3.82
N GLU A 68 -0.85 29.37 -2.85
CA GLU A 68 -1.09 30.41 -1.87
C GLU A 68 -0.31 30.12 -0.58
N ALA A 69 0.14 31.19 0.07
CA ALA A 69 0.85 31.10 1.34
C ALA A 69 -0.12 30.85 2.49
N THR A 70 0.33 30.11 3.50
CA THR A 70 -0.31 30.04 4.82
C THR A 70 -0.13 31.34 5.59
N ALA A 71 -0.82 31.46 6.73
CA ALA A 71 -0.84 32.70 7.52
C ALA A 71 0.53 33.18 8.02
N ASP A 72 1.50 32.26 8.19
CA ASP A 72 2.88 32.57 8.57
C ASP A 72 3.75 33.06 7.40
N GLY A 73 3.30 32.89 6.15
CA GLY A 73 3.98 33.35 4.95
C GLY A 73 5.18 32.51 4.50
N GLU A 74 5.49 31.42 5.20
CA GLU A 74 6.67 30.56 4.91
C GLU A 74 6.28 29.21 4.30
N LEU A 75 5.05 28.74 4.54
CA LEU A 75 4.51 27.51 3.96
C LEU A 75 3.50 27.84 2.86
N PHE A 76 3.54 27.06 1.79
CA PHE A 76 2.66 27.20 0.63
C PHE A 76 1.98 25.87 0.38
N GLU A 77 0.66 25.88 0.19
CA GLU A 77 -0.15 24.68 0.05
C GLU A 77 -1.09 24.76 -1.16
N GLY A 78 -1.33 23.61 -1.78
CA GLY A 78 -2.24 23.51 -2.91
C GLY A 78 -2.22 22.13 -3.52
N THR A 79 -2.77 22.02 -4.73
CA THR A 79 -2.85 20.74 -5.44
C THR A 79 -2.62 20.90 -6.93
N VAL A 80 -1.92 19.92 -7.52
CA VAL A 80 -1.74 19.80 -8.98
C VAL A 80 -2.63 18.65 -9.49
N PRO A 81 -3.50 18.88 -10.49
CA PRO A 81 -4.26 17.79 -11.11
C PRO A 81 -3.32 16.87 -11.90
N ALA A 82 -3.53 15.57 -11.80
CA ALA A 82 -2.66 14.60 -12.45
C ALA A 82 -3.45 13.38 -12.94
N ALA A 83 -3.10 12.90 -14.14
CA ALA A 83 -3.61 11.66 -14.68
C ALA A 83 -2.71 10.49 -14.28
N ALA A 84 -3.28 9.29 -14.15
CA ALA A 84 -2.50 8.06 -13.99
C ALA A 84 -1.73 7.71 -15.27
N GLY A 85 -0.64 6.95 -15.14
CA GLY A 85 0.13 6.40 -16.27
C GLY A 85 1.57 6.06 -15.89
N GLY A 86 2.37 7.04 -15.47
CA GLY A 86 3.74 6.81 -15.08
C GLY A 86 4.29 7.77 -14.03
N TRP A 87 5.61 7.90 -14.00
CA TRP A 87 6.32 8.77 -13.08
C TRP A 87 6.33 10.21 -13.56
N TYR A 88 6.03 11.12 -12.64
CA TYR A 88 6.21 12.55 -12.83
C TYR A 88 7.43 13.05 -12.04
N SER A 89 8.05 14.10 -12.55
CA SER A 89 8.86 15.03 -11.76
C SER A 89 7.98 16.22 -11.38
N LEU A 90 7.83 16.49 -10.09
CA LEU A 90 7.27 17.74 -9.63
C LEU A 90 8.38 18.79 -9.66
N GLU A 91 8.20 19.81 -10.51
CA GLU A 91 9.05 20.98 -10.53
C GLU A 91 8.37 22.10 -9.76
N VAL A 92 9.14 22.79 -8.93
CA VAL A 92 8.67 23.91 -8.11
C VAL A 92 9.62 25.08 -8.30
N ARG A 93 9.06 26.28 -8.46
CA ARG A 93 9.83 27.52 -8.52
C ARG A 93 9.25 28.59 -7.60
N ALA A 94 10.14 29.34 -6.97
CA ALA A 94 9.84 30.60 -6.33
C ALA A 94 10.10 31.73 -7.33
N VAL A 95 9.09 32.56 -7.58
CA VAL A 95 9.13 33.66 -8.53
C VAL A 95 9.01 34.98 -7.80
N ASP A 96 9.95 35.89 -8.02
CA ASP A 96 9.92 37.27 -7.54
C ASP A 96 9.69 38.26 -8.72
N ASP A 97 9.86 39.56 -8.47
CA ASP A 97 9.67 40.61 -9.48
C ASP A 97 10.70 40.55 -10.62
N ALA A 98 11.83 39.85 -10.43
CA ALA A 98 12.90 39.69 -11.42
C ALA A 98 12.81 38.36 -12.20
N GLY A 99 12.01 37.38 -11.74
CA GLY A 99 11.80 36.10 -12.41
C GLY A 99 11.91 34.91 -11.46
N ALA A 100 12.33 33.74 -11.96
CA ALA A 100 12.56 32.56 -11.12
C ALA A 100 13.80 32.79 -10.24
N ALA A 101 13.58 32.90 -8.93
CA ALA A 101 14.60 33.23 -7.93
C ALA A 101 15.20 31.98 -7.25
N ALA A 102 14.45 30.88 -7.23
CA ALA A 102 14.87 29.58 -6.73
C ALA A 102 14.01 28.48 -7.39
N GLU A 103 14.60 27.31 -7.65
CA GLU A 103 13.92 26.15 -8.24
C GLU A 103 14.35 24.86 -7.53
N THR A 104 13.43 23.89 -7.46
CA THR A 104 13.71 22.56 -6.94
C THR A 104 12.78 21.52 -7.57
N SER A 105 13.13 20.23 -7.45
CA SER A 105 12.35 19.13 -8.02
C SER A 105 12.24 17.93 -7.08
N VAL A 106 11.11 17.22 -7.20
CA VAL A 106 10.90 15.90 -6.60
C VAL A 106 10.59 14.89 -7.70
N HIS A 107 11.47 13.91 -7.88
CA HIS A 107 11.32 12.87 -8.88
C HIS A 107 10.47 11.69 -8.37
N HIS A 108 9.93 10.90 -9.30
CA HIS A 108 9.11 9.71 -9.03
C HIS A 108 7.86 10.01 -8.19
N VAL A 109 7.08 10.99 -8.61
CA VAL A 109 5.73 11.21 -8.09
C VAL A 109 4.75 10.43 -8.96
N GLY A 110 4.04 9.47 -8.37
CA GLY A 110 3.15 8.55 -9.09
C GLY A 110 1.67 8.82 -8.82
N VAL A 111 0.84 8.60 -9.84
CA VAL A 111 -0.62 8.52 -9.68
C VAL A 111 -1.05 7.12 -10.10
N GLY A 112 -1.55 6.34 -9.16
CA GLY A 112 -1.73 4.91 -9.35
C GLY A 112 -2.54 4.25 -8.26
N GLU A 113 -2.19 3.02 -7.91
CA GLU A 113 -2.90 2.26 -6.88
C GLU A 113 -2.07 2.13 -5.60
N VAL A 114 -2.72 2.28 -4.45
CA VAL A 114 -2.11 2.14 -3.13
C VAL A 114 -2.88 1.07 -2.36
N PHE A 115 -2.20 0.01 -1.93
CA PHE A 115 -2.78 -1.05 -1.12
C PHE A 115 -2.11 -1.12 0.25
N ILE A 116 -2.89 -1.42 1.28
CA ILE A 116 -2.35 -1.83 2.58
C ILE A 116 -2.45 -3.35 2.66
N THR A 117 -1.41 -4.03 3.13
CA THR A 117 -1.45 -5.47 3.35
C THR A 117 -1.32 -5.79 4.83
N ALA A 118 -2.28 -6.56 5.35
CA ALA A 118 -2.46 -6.81 6.78
C ALA A 118 -2.73 -8.28 7.06
N GLY A 119 -2.57 -8.68 8.32
CA GLY A 119 -2.73 -10.06 8.77
C GLY A 119 -1.44 -10.61 9.37
N GLN A 120 -1.17 -11.90 9.20
CA GLN A 120 -0.06 -12.56 9.90
C GLN A 120 1.17 -12.86 9.04
N SER A 121 1.95 -13.87 9.41
CA SER A 121 3.26 -14.16 8.80
C SER A 121 3.20 -14.39 7.28
N ASN A 122 2.19 -15.10 6.77
CA ASN A 122 1.98 -15.33 5.33
C ASN A 122 1.56 -14.07 4.53
N SER A 123 1.23 -12.98 5.23
CA SER A 123 0.97 -11.65 4.67
C SER A 123 2.13 -10.67 4.91
N SER A 124 3.21 -11.14 5.52
CA SER A 124 4.38 -10.35 5.94
C SER A 124 5.66 -10.88 5.27
N ASN A 125 6.82 -10.67 5.90
CA ASN A 125 8.14 -11.07 5.38
C ASN A 125 8.62 -12.40 6.01
N TYR A 126 7.81 -13.46 5.98
CA TYR A 126 8.19 -14.77 6.56
C TYR A 126 8.38 -15.87 5.52
N GLY A 127 8.19 -15.58 4.23
CA GLY A 127 8.51 -16.56 3.20
C GLY A 127 10.00 -16.83 3.12
N CYS A 128 10.41 -18.03 2.72
CA CYS A 128 11.82 -18.44 2.80
C CYS A 128 12.75 -17.76 1.79
N THR A 129 12.21 -17.05 0.81
CA THR A 129 13.00 -16.41 -0.25
C THR A 129 12.52 -14.98 -0.46
N PRO A 130 13.31 -13.97 -0.06
CA PRO A 130 13.07 -12.59 -0.43
C PRO A 130 12.91 -12.44 -1.94
N LEU A 131 11.85 -11.76 -2.37
CA LEU A 131 11.59 -11.39 -3.75
C LEU A 131 11.83 -9.89 -3.95
N ARG A 132 11.99 -9.49 -5.21
CA ARG A 132 12.11 -8.10 -5.61
C ARG A 132 11.13 -7.84 -6.74
N ALA A 133 10.50 -6.67 -6.72
CA ALA A 133 9.70 -6.23 -7.84
C ALA A 133 10.57 -6.04 -9.09
N GLU A 134 10.09 -6.56 -10.22
CA GLU A 134 10.75 -6.42 -11.52
C GLU A 134 10.44 -5.06 -12.16
N GLU A 135 9.26 -4.50 -11.91
CA GLU A 135 8.86 -3.18 -12.38
C GLU A 135 9.42 -2.09 -11.45
N ASP A 136 10.02 -1.06 -12.02
CA ASP A 136 10.47 0.16 -11.30
C ASP A 136 9.31 0.95 -10.68
N ARG A 137 8.09 0.68 -11.15
CA ARG A 137 6.82 1.29 -10.74
C ARG A 137 6.18 0.65 -9.50
N VAL A 138 6.84 -0.33 -8.88
CA VAL A 138 6.39 -0.91 -7.62
C VAL A 138 7.15 -0.31 -6.44
N VAL A 139 6.38 0.25 -5.51
CA VAL A 139 6.91 0.98 -4.34
C VAL A 139 6.41 0.37 -3.04
N ALA A 140 7.25 0.36 -2.03
CA ALA A 140 6.88 0.06 -0.65
C ALA A 140 6.76 1.32 0.20
N TYR A 141 5.80 1.33 1.13
CA TYR A 141 5.57 2.42 2.07
C TYR A 141 5.53 1.91 3.51
N ASP A 142 6.38 2.46 4.37
CA ASP A 142 6.48 2.03 5.77
C ASP A 142 5.56 2.82 6.72
N GLY A 143 4.80 3.78 6.18
CA GLY A 143 4.00 4.76 6.92
C GLY A 143 4.69 6.12 7.15
N GLY A 144 5.90 6.30 6.61
CA GLY A 144 6.62 7.57 6.56
C GLY A 144 7.44 7.75 5.28
N ALA A 145 8.22 6.76 4.86
CA ALA A 145 9.08 6.80 3.69
C ALA A 145 8.59 5.85 2.58
N TRP A 146 8.88 6.25 1.34
CA TRP A 146 8.59 5.49 0.12
C TRP A 146 9.91 5.04 -0.50
N GLN A 147 9.96 3.80 -0.96
CA GLN A 147 11.15 3.24 -1.61
C GLN A 147 10.76 2.16 -2.62
N PRO A 148 11.57 1.88 -3.66
CA PRO A 148 11.35 0.74 -4.53
C PRO A 148 11.12 -0.55 -3.74
N ALA A 149 10.15 -1.37 -4.15
CA ALA A 149 9.81 -2.57 -3.39
C ALA A 149 10.83 -3.70 -3.57
N VAL A 150 11.47 -4.05 -2.45
CA VAL A 150 12.40 -5.17 -2.31
C VAL A 150 12.12 -5.81 -0.97
N ASP A 151 11.92 -7.12 -0.94
CA ASP A 151 11.76 -7.84 0.32
C ASP A 151 13.07 -7.82 1.14
N PRO A 152 13.00 -7.80 2.48
CA PRO A 152 11.78 -7.69 3.29
C PRO A 152 11.13 -6.30 3.14
N LEU A 153 9.82 -6.26 2.88
CA LEU A 153 9.11 -4.99 2.72
C LEU A 153 9.11 -4.23 4.05
N PRO A 154 9.41 -2.92 4.04
CA PRO A 154 9.45 -2.13 5.26
C PRO A 154 8.04 -1.99 5.86
N GLY A 155 7.97 -1.80 7.18
CA GLY A 155 6.72 -1.68 7.93
C GLY A 155 6.10 -3.00 8.40
N ALA A 156 6.31 -4.11 7.68
CA ALA A 156 5.94 -5.46 8.10
C ALA A 156 7.04 -6.12 8.94
N ARG A 157 6.70 -7.20 9.64
CA ARG A 157 7.67 -8.01 10.41
C ARG A 157 8.20 -9.18 9.59
N GLY A 158 9.35 -9.71 10.05
CA GLY A 158 10.08 -10.78 9.38
C GLY A 158 11.20 -10.24 8.49
N GLU A 159 12.08 -11.14 8.05
CA GLU A 159 13.29 -10.83 7.27
C GLU A 159 13.32 -11.58 5.92
N GLY A 160 12.29 -12.38 5.65
CA GLY A 160 12.13 -13.18 4.44
C GLY A 160 11.33 -12.49 3.34
N GLY A 161 10.75 -13.29 2.45
CA GLY A 161 9.96 -12.84 1.32
C GLY A 161 8.48 -12.63 1.61
N SER A 162 7.84 -11.90 0.70
CA SER A 162 6.42 -11.56 0.73
C SER A 162 5.75 -11.84 -0.62
N PRO A 163 4.42 -12.04 -0.67
CA PRO A 163 3.70 -12.22 -1.94
C PRO A 163 3.44 -10.90 -2.67
N TRP A 164 3.90 -9.77 -2.12
CA TRP A 164 3.43 -8.45 -2.53
C TRP A 164 4.20 -7.85 -3.70
N CYS A 165 5.49 -8.14 -3.82
CA CYS A 165 6.27 -7.83 -5.02
C CYS A 165 5.64 -8.45 -6.29
N PRO A 166 5.44 -9.79 -6.37
CA PRO A 166 4.85 -10.39 -7.56
C PRO A 166 3.38 -10.01 -7.80
N PHE A 167 2.61 -9.74 -6.74
CA PHE A 167 1.27 -9.16 -6.85
C PHE A 167 1.29 -7.79 -7.54
N ALA A 168 2.15 -6.90 -7.07
CA ALA A 168 2.20 -5.52 -7.55
C ALA A 168 2.77 -5.43 -8.97
N ASP A 169 3.79 -6.22 -9.33
CA ASP A 169 4.30 -6.30 -10.71
C ASP A 169 3.18 -6.65 -11.70
N ARG A 170 2.33 -7.63 -11.34
CA ARG A 170 1.18 -8.02 -12.17
C ARG A 170 0.16 -6.90 -12.31
N LEU A 171 -0.10 -6.15 -11.25
CA LEU A 171 -1.00 -5.00 -11.31
C LEU A 171 -0.43 -3.86 -12.15
N VAL A 172 0.86 -3.53 -12.00
CA VAL A 172 1.53 -2.52 -12.84
C VAL A 172 1.38 -2.88 -14.31
N ARG A 173 1.70 -4.12 -14.70
CA ARG A 173 1.58 -4.60 -16.08
C ARG A 173 0.13 -4.61 -16.58
N HIS A 174 -0.83 -4.87 -15.69
CA HIS A 174 -2.23 -4.96 -16.07
C HIS A 174 -2.89 -3.59 -16.23
N LEU A 175 -2.54 -2.62 -15.38
CA LEU A 175 -3.19 -1.32 -15.29
C LEU A 175 -2.38 -0.19 -15.94
N ASP A 176 -1.10 -0.44 -16.22
CA ASP A 176 -0.12 0.55 -16.68
C ASP A 176 -0.06 1.79 -15.77
N VAL A 177 0.02 1.57 -14.45
CA VAL A 177 0.15 2.63 -13.44
C VAL A 177 1.10 2.20 -12.32
N PRO A 178 1.75 3.13 -11.59
CA PRO A 178 2.48 2.81 -10.37
C PRO A 178 1.62 2.12 -9.30
N VAL A 179 2.20 1.17 -8.58
CA VAL A 179 1.54 0.45 -7.49
C VAL A 179 2.37 0.54 -6.23
N ALA A 180 1.77 1.05 -5.16
CA ALA A 180 2.39 1.07 -3.84
C ALA A 180 1.76 0.05 -2.88
N ILE A 181 2.63 -0.61 -2.11
CA ILE A 181 2.27 -1.54 -1.05
C ILE A 181 2.72 -0.99 0.30
N ALA A 182 1.78 -0.81 1.21
CA ALA A 182 2.07 -0.54 2.61
C ALA A 182 1.84 -1.80 3.44
N ALA A 183 2.91 -2.57 3.65
CA ALA A 183 2.83 -3.83 4.39
C ALA A 183 2.91 -3.57 5.90
N VAL A 184 1.95 -4.12 6.66
CA VAL A 184 1.84 -3.88 8.11
C VAL A 184 1.72 -5.14 8.95
N GLY A 185 1.81 -6.32 8.34
CA GLY A 185 1.52 -7.59 8.98
C GLY A 185 2.36 -7.90 10.23
N TYR A 186 1.79 -8.73 11.11
CA TYR A 186 2.35 -9.06 12.43
C TYR A 186 2.25 -10.55 12.71
N HIS A 187 3.35 -11.19 13.06
CA HIS A 187 3.39 -12.64 13.17
C HIS A 187 2.56 -13.18 14.35
N GLY A 188 1.97 -14.36 14.17
CA GLY A 188 1.39 -15.16 15.26
C GLY A 188 0.18 -14.56 15.98
N VAL A 189 -0.35 -13.43 15.52
CA VAL A 189 -1.50 -12.79 16.16
C VAL A 189 -2.82 -13.28 15.57
N LYS A 190 -3.84 -13.33 16.42
CA LYS A 190 -5.23 -13.60 16.04
C LYS A 190 -5.90 -12.37 15.42
N ALA A 191 -7.03 -12.56 14.76
CA ALA A 191 -7.84 -11.46 14.21
C ALA A 191 -8.21 -10.39 15.26
N ALA A 192 -8.43 -10.81 16.52
CA ALA A 192 -8.75 -9.91 17.63
C ALA A 192 -7.67 -8.83 17.88
N GLU A 193 -6.39 -9.13 17.62
CA GLU A 193 -5.30 -8.16 17.82
C GLU A 193 -5.32 -7.01 16.81
N TRP A 194 -6.10 -7.15 15.74
CA TRP A 194 -6.28 -6.14 14.71
C TRP A 194 -7.50 -5.25 14.93
N ALA A 195 -8.27 -5.48 16.00
CA ALA A 195 -9.32 -4.59 16.45
C ALA A 195 -8.77 -3.53 17.43
N PRO A 196 -9.46 -2.39 17.64
CA PRO A 196 -9.03 -1.38 18.61
C PRO A 196 -8.73 -1.97 20.00
N GLY A 197 -7.55 -1.64 20.53
CA GLY A 197 -7.03 -2.16 21.79
C GLY A 197 -6.12 -3.39 21.65
N GLY A 198 -6.12 -4.06 20.49
CA GLY A 198 -5.19 -5.13 20.17
C GLY A 198 -3.79 -4.64 19.79
N GLU A 199 -2.78 -5.50 19.91
CA GLU A 199 -1.37 -5.10 19.71
C GLU A 199 -1.02 -4.80 18.23
N ALA A 200 -1.75 -5.39 17.28
CA ALA A 200 -1.50 -5.21 15.85
C ALA A 200 -2.18 -3.94 15.31
N TRP A 201 -3.30 -3.53 15.92
CA TRP A 201 -4.12 -2.40 15.47
C TRP A 201 -3.36 -1.08 15.22
N PRO A 202 -2.45 -0.62 16.12
CA PRO A 202 -1.73 0.64 15.91
C PRO A 202 -0.93 0.70 14.60
N ARG A 203 -0.53 -0.45 14.05
CA ARG A 203 0.19 -0.52 12.78
C ARG A 203 -0.69 -0.14 11.60
N LEU A 204 -1.88 -0.74 11.55
CA LEU A 204 -2.87 -0.46 10.51
C LEU A 204 -3.38 0.98 10.64
N GLU A 205 -3.74 1.38 11.86
CA GLU A 205 -4.28 2.72 12.13
C GLU A 205 -3.30 3.83 11.70
N ARG A 206 -2.02 3.69 12.03
CA ARG A 206 -0.99 4.66 11.67
C ARG A 206 -0.88 4.86 10.17
N VAL A 207 -0.88 3.77 9.39
CA VAL A 207 -0.76 3.87 7.92
C VAL A 207 -2.03 4.45 7.30
N LEU A 208 -3.21 4.04 7.77
CA LEU A 208 -4.49 4.61 7.32
C LEU A 208 -4.56 6.12 7.55
N LYS A 209 -4.18 6.58 8.75
CA LYS A 209 -4.14 8.01 9.08
C LYS A 209 -3.10 8.77 8.25
N ALA A 210 -1.94 8.16 7.99
CA ALA A 210 -0.87 8.79 7.22
C ALA A 210 -1.22 8.96 5.73
N LEU A 211 -1.98 8.02 5.15
CA LEU A 211 -2.45 8.09 3.76
C LEU A 211 -3.73 8.92 3.62
N GLY A 212 -4.56 8.97 4.67
CA GLY A 212 -5.74 9.82 4.75
C GLY A 212 -6.92 9.37 3.87
N PRO A 213 -7.98 10.20 3.82
CA PRO A 213 -9.21 9.87 3.10
C PRO A 213 -8.98 9.60 1.61
N ASN A 214 -9.53 8.50 1.11
CA ASN A 214 -9.37 7.99 -0.26
C ASN A 214 -7.91 7.72 -0.68
N GLY A 215 -6.95 7.68 0.25
CA GLY A 215 -5.54 7.42 -0.03
C GLY A 215 -5.17 5.96 -0.25
N VAL A 216 -6.13 5.02 -0.15
CA VAL A 216 -5.92 3.58 -0.28
C VAL A 216 -7.02 2.97 -1.14
N ARG A 217 -6.65 2.12 -2.10
CA ARG A 217 -7.60 1.36 -2.91
C ARG A 217 -8.33 0.31 -2.07
N ALA A 218 -7.57 -0.48 -1.32
CA ALA A 218 -8.10 -1.51 -0.42
C ALA A 218 -7.06 -1.96 0.61
N VAL A 219 -7.55 -2.52 1.72
CA VAL A 219 -6.78 -3.38 2.62
C VAL A 219 -6.87 -4.82 2.13
N LEU A 220 -5.73 -5.51 2.00
CA LEU A 220 -5.65 -6.93 1.65
C LEU A 220 -5.34 -7.73 2.92
N TRP A 221 -6.31 -8.51 3.37
CA TRP A 221 -6.25 -9.28 4.61
C TRP A 221 -5.92 -10.75 4.34
N HIS A 222 -4.81 -11.23 4.91
CA HIS A 222 -4.43 -12.64 4.92
C HIS A 222 -4.03 -13.07 6.33
N GLN A 223 -4.97 -13.72 7.02
CA GLN A 223 -4.81 -14.23 8.38
C GLN A 223 -5.91 -15.23 8.69
N GLY A 224 -5.58 -16.20 9.54
CA GLY A 224 -6.54 -17.07 10.23
C GLY A 224 -5.91 -18.34 10.79
N GLU A 225 -4.64 -18.61 10.49
CA GLU A 225 -3.91 -19.76 11.00
C GLU A 225 -3.73 -19.70 12.52
N ALA A 226 -3.49 -18.51 13.09
CA ALA A 226 -3.40 -18.34 14.55
C ALA A 226 -4.75 -18.57 15.26
N ASP A 227 -5.86 -18.12 14.65
CA ASP A 227 -7.22 -18.37 15.16
C ASP A 227 -7.62 -19.84 15.02
N ASN A 228 -7.18 -20.52 13.95
CA ASN A 228 -7.32 -21.96 13.81
C ASN A 228 -6.57 -22.71 14.94
N GLY A 229 -5.28 -22.42 15.14
CA GLY A 229 -4.48 -23.04 16.21
C GLY A 229 -5.04 -22.76 17.61
N ALA A 230 -5.75 -21.64 17.80
CA ALA A 230 -6.40 -21.30 19.06
C ALA A 230 -7.82 -21.89 19.24
N GLY A 231 -8.37 -22.56 18.23
CA GLY A 231 -9.74 -23.08 18.26
C GLY A 231 -10.80 -21.97 18.31
N THR A 232 -10.50 -20.79 17.76
CA THR A 232 -11.41 -19.64 17.77
C THR A 232 -12.71 -19.96 17.05
N THR A 233 -13.83 -19.57 17.65
CA THR A 233 -15.15 -19.78 17.05
C THR A 233 -15.35 -18.89 15.83
N GLY A 234 -16.24 -19.30 14.92
CA GLY A 234 -16.55 -18.49 13.73
C GLY A 234 -17.15 -17.13 14.10
N GLU A 235 -17.97 -17.07 15.16
CA GLU A 235 -18.57 -15.82 15.62
C GLU A 235 -17.52 -14.87 16.23
N ASP A 236 -16.58 -15.38 17.03
CA ASP A 236 -15.52 -14.55 17.61
C ASP A 236 -14.60 -13.99 16.52
N TYR A 237 -14.22 -14.82 15.54
CA TYR A 237 -13.43 -14.37 14.39
C TYR A 237 -14.18 -13.31 13.57
N TYR A 238 -15.46 -13.57 13.26
CA TYR A 238 -16.31 -12.63 12.53
C TYR A 238 -16.41 -11.29 13.26
N ALA A 239 -16.72 -11.32 14.56
CA ALA A 239 -16.87 -10.11 15.38
C ALA A 239 -15.57 -9.30 15.45
N ALA A 240 -14.44 -9.97 15.67
CA ALA A 240 -13.12 -9.34 15.71
C ALA A 240 -12.77 -8.64 14.39
N LEU A 241 -12.89 -9.34 13.27
CA LEU A 241 -12.53 -8.78 11.96
C LEU A 241 -13.54 -7.73 11.50
N ALA A 242 -14.83 -7.87 11.81
CA ALA A 242 -15.82 -6.83 11.57
C ALA A 242 -15.53 -5.54 12.37
N ALA A 243 -15.07 -5.67 13.62
CA ALA A 243 -14.64 -4.54 14.43
C ALA A 243 -13.40 -3.84 13.84
N ALA A 244 -12.40 -4.62 13.41
CA ALA A 244 -11.22 -4.09 12.72
C ALA A 244 -11.58 -3.35 11.43
N ILE A 245 -12.44 -3.93 10.59
CA ILE A 245 -12.93 -3.31 9.35
C ILE A 245 -13.65 -2.00 9.66
N THR A 246 -14.54 -1.98 10.66
CA THR A 246 -15.30 -0.79 11.04
C THR A 246 -14.39 0.32 11.53
N ALA A 247 -13.51 0.01 12.49
CA ALA A 247 -12.56 0.97 13.02
C ALA A 247 -11.59 1.49 11.94
N SER A 248 -11.21 0.64 10.97
CA SER A 248 -10.32 1.07 9.88
C SER A 248 -10.96 2.15 9.00
N ARG A 249 -12.29 2.09 8.81
CA ARG A 249 -13.04 3.08 8.03
C ARG A 249 -13.13 4.41 8.76
N GLU A 250 -13.30 4.37 10.07
CA GLU A 250 -13.24 5.56 10.94
C GLU A 250 -11.84 6.20 10.90
N ALA A 251 -10.79 5.39 11.12
CA ALA A 251 -9.41 5.86 11.08
C ALA A 251 -9.00 6.44 9.72
N ALA A 252 -9.52 5.87 8.63
CA ALA A 252 -9.26 6.35 7.28
C ALA A 252 -10.11 7.57 6.88
N GLY A 253 -11.25 7.79 7.54
CA GLY A 253 -12.21 8.85 7.21
C GLY A 253 -13.08 8.55 5.97
N TYR A 254 -13.13 7.30 5.50
CA TYR A 254 -13.98 6.85 4.40
C TYR A 254 -14.21 5.34 4.47
N ARG A 255 -15.15 4.82 3.68
CA ARG A 255 -15.44 3.39 3.61
C ARG A 255 -14.38 2.65 2.79
N VAL A 256 -13.16 2.55 3.32
CA VAL A 256 -12.06 1.80 2.70
C VAL A 256 -12.48 0.35 2.42
N PRO A 257 -12.31 -0.16 1.19
CA PRO A 257 -12.57 -1.55 0.85
C PRO A 257 -11.60 -2.51 1.54
N TRP A 258 -12.08 -3.70 1.87
CA TRP A 258 -11.26 -4.81 2.36
C TRP A 258 -11.43 -6.01 1.46
N PHE A 259 -10.35 -6.71 1.17
CA PHE A 259 -10.38 -8.07 0.64
C PHE A 259 -9.98 -9.04 1.74
N VAL A 260 -10.74 -10.12 1.91
CA VAL A 260 -10.49 -11.15 2.93
C VAL A 260 -10.15 -12.46 2.24
N ALA A 261 -8.90 -12.90 2.40
CA ALA A 261 -8.48 -14.23 1.95
C ALA A 261 -9.14 -15.34 2.78
N ARG A 262 -9.30 -16.49 2.17
CA ARG A 262 -9.56 -17.75 2.87
C ARG A 262 -8.22 -18.36 3.27
N ALA A 263 -7.91 -18.22 4.55
CA ALA A 263 -6.63 -18.62 5.14
C ALA A 263 -6.87 -19.16 6.55
N SER A 264 -6.57 -20.43 6.77
CA SER A 264 -6.63 -21.09 8.07
C SER A 264 -5.62 -22.22 8.19
N PHE A 265 -4.84 -22.52 7.16
CA PHE A 265 -3.99 -23.70 7.13
C PHE A 265 -2.94 -23.76 8.26
N VAL A 266 -2.95 -24.84 9.04
CA VAL A 266 -1.93 -25.14 10.05
C VAL A 266 -1.43 -26.58 9.81
N PRO A 267 -0.12 -26.85 9.71
CA PRO A 267 0.37 -28.21 9.51
C PRO A 267 -0.05 -29.17 10.62
N ALA A 268 -0.27 -30.44 10.27
CA ALA A 268 -0.72 -31.48 11.21
C ALA A 268 0.22 -31.72 12.41
N LYS A 269 1.48 -31.26 12.33
CA LYS A 269 2.43 -31.33 13.45
C LYS A 269 2.14 -30.35 14.59
N TYR A 270 1.24 -29.39 14.39
CA TYR A 270 0.78 -28.47 15.44
C TYR A 270 -0.49 -29.01 16.10
N GLU A 271 -0.60 -28.82 17.41
CA GLU A 271 -1.70 -29.32 18.24
C GLU A 271 -2.71 -28.21 18.58
N PRO A 272 -4.03 -28.44 18.45
CA PRO A 272 -4.66 -29.66 17.94
C PRO A 272 -4.50 -29.80 16.42
N PRO A 273 -4.46 -31.03 15.85
CA PRO A 273 -4.31 -31.25 14.42
C PRO A 273 -5.59 -30.85 13.69
N GLN A 274 -5.72 -29.57 13.41
CA GLN A 274 -6.77 -29.02 12.57
C GLN A 274 -6.11 -28.36 11.37
N GLU A 275 -5.94 -29.13 10.29
CA GLU A 275 -5.26 -28.58 9.11
C GLU A 275 -5.96 -27.36 8.54
N ARG A 276 -7.30 -27.31 8.63
CA ARG A 276 -8.12 -26.19 8.16
C ARG A 276 -9.30 -25.99 9.10
N SER A 277 -9.66 -24.73 9.37
CA SER A 277 -10.80 -24.39 10.22
C SER A 277 -12.03 -24.05 9.41
N ALA A 278 -13.06 -24.91 9.47
CA ALA A 278 -14.37 -24.61 8.89
C ALA A 278 -15.02 -23.39 9.54
N ALA A 279 -14.79 -23.17 10.84
CA ALA A 279 -15.30 -22.03 11.59
C ALA A 279 -14.69 -20.71 11.09
N VAL A 280 -13.36 -20.62 11.02
CA VAL A 280 -12.64 -19.42 10.53
C VAL A 280 -12.95 -19.18 9.05
N ARG A 281 -12.93 -20.21 8.19
CA ARG A 281 -13.26 -20.08 6.76
C ARG A 281 -14.72 -19.67 6.53
N GLY A 282 -15.63 -20.20 7.34
CA GLY A 282 -17.04 -19.81 7.34
C GLY A 282 -17.21 -18.33 7.69
N ALA A 283 -16.51 -17.84 8.71
CA ALA A 283 -16.52 -16.44 9.10
C ALA A 283 -15.90 -15.51 8.02
N GLN A 284 -14.76 -15.89 7.44
CA GLN A 284 -14.13 -15.18 6.31
C GLN A 284 -15.09 -15.06 5.12
N THR A 285 -15.80 -16.15 4.80
CA THR A 285 -16.83 -16.16 3.73
C THR A 285 -18.01 -15.27 4.10
N ARG A 286 -18.50 -15.37 5.34
CA ARG A 286 -19.64 -14.61 5.85
C ARG A 286 -19.39 -13.09 5.80
N LEU A 287 -18.20 -12.62 6.18
CA LEU A 287 -17.82 -11.21 6.05
C LEU A 287 -17.97 -10.68 4.61
N CYS A 288 -17.74 -11.55 3.61
CA CYS A 288 -17.92 -11.19 2.21
C CYS A 288 -19.39 -11.21 1.80
N THR A 289 -20.15 -12.26 2.17
CA THR A 289 -21.58 -12.37 1.83
C THR A 289 -22.44 -11.31 2.50
N ASP A 290 -22.05 -10.88 3.71
CA ASP A 290 -22.73 -9.83 4.48
C ASP A 290 -22.34 -8.42 3.98
N GLY A 291 -21.47 -8.31 2.97
CA GLY A 291 -21.10 -7.05 2.32
C GLY A 291 -20.12 -6.18 3.13
N LEU A 292 -19.46 -6.75 4.15
CA LEU A 292 -18.41 -6.07 4.92
C LEU A 292 -17.08 -6.05 4.17
N ALA A 293 -16.78 -7.09 3.40
CA ALA A 293 -15.55 -7.26 2.64
C ALA A 293 -15.79 -7.85 1.24
N LEU A 294 -14.74 -7.88 0.43
CA LEU A 294 -14.67 -8.52 -0.87
C LEU A 294 -13.90 -9.85 -0.75
N PRO A 295 -14.19 -10.84 -1.59
CA PRO A 295 -13.50 -12.13 -1.54
C PRO A 295 -12.05 -11.99 -2.03
N GLY A 296 -11.11 -12.40 -1.17
CA GLY A 296 -9.71 -12.61 -1.52
C GLY A 296 -9.44 -14.05 -1.99
N PRO A 297 -8.17 -14.42 -2.21
CA PRO A 297 -7.80 -15.77 -2.64
C PRO A 297 -8.01 -16.82 -1.54
N ASP A 298 -8.20 -18.08 -1.92
CA ASP A 298 -7.99 -19.23 -1.02
C ASP A 298 -6.52 -19.64 -1.09
N THR A 299 -5.93 -19.95 0.07
CA THR A 299 -4.53 -20.39 0.17
C THR A 299 -4.36 -21.66 0.98
N ASP A 300 -5.46 -22.25 1.47
CA ASP A 300 -5.41 -23.45 2.31
C ASP A 300 -5.10 -24.72 1.50
N ASP A 301 -5.19 -24.65 0.18
CA ASP A 301 -4.79 -25.69 -0.77
C ASP A 301 -3.30 -25.63 -1.15
N MET A 302 -2.60 -24.55 -0.80
CA MET A 302 -1.16 -24.41 -1.06
C MET A 302 -0.38 -25.13 0.04
N THR A 303 -0.21 -26.45 -0.09
CA THR A 303 0.44 -27.29 0.94
C THR A 303 1.65 -28.03 0.38
N GLY A 304 2.44 -28.63 1.28
CA GLY A 304 3.61 -29.44 0.91
C GLY A 304 4.81 -28.64 0.38
N PRO A 305 5.92 -29.31 0.07
CA PRO A 305 7.18 -28.67 -0.32
C PRO A 305 7.12 -27.92 -1.65
N GLU A 306 6.05 -28.10 -2.44
CA GLU A 306 5.81 -27.30 -3.64
C GLU A 306 5.55 -25.82 -3.31
N TYR A 307 4.83 -25.54 -2.22
CA TYR A 307 4.43 -24.17 -1.85
C TYR A 307 4.98 -23.72 -0.50
N ARG A 308 5.34 -24.64 0.39
CA ARG A 308 5.75 -24.34 1.77
C ARG A 308 7.25 -24.55 1.97
N CYS A 309 7.77 -23.85 2.95
CA CYS A 309 9.10 -24.04 3.53
C CYS A 309 9.19 -25.35 4.33
N ASP A 310 10.38 -25.65 4.83
CA ASP A 310 10.64 -26.82 5.70
C ASP A 310 9.84 -26.76 7.02
N ASP A 311 9.43 -25.56 7.46
CA ASP A 311 8.53 -25.41 8.61
C ASP A 311 7.08 -25.79 8.29
N GLU A 312 6.75 -26.08 7.03
CA GLU A 312 5.44 -26.44 6.49
C GLU A 312 4.36 -25.34 6.64
N ILE A 313 4.63 -24.23 7.34
CA ILE A 313 3.69 -23.12 7.55
C ILE A 313 3.91 -22.01 6.53
N HIS A 314 5.15 -21.57 6.33
CA HIS A 314 5.43 -20.37 5.55
C HIS A 314 5.65 -20.71 4.09
N MET A 315 5.39 -19.75 3.21
CA MET A 315 5.51 -19.94 1.76
C MET A 315 6.98 -19.96 1.31
N ASN A 316 7.34 -20.93 0.47
CA ASN A 316 8.60 -20.89 -0.27
C ASN A 316 8.51 -19.93 -1.48
N ALA A 317 9.55 -19.82 -2.30
CA ALA A 317 9.54 -18.95 -3.48
C ALA A 317 8.35 -19.20 -4.42
N ASN A 318 8.05 -20.46 -4.76
CA ASN A 318 6.93 -20.81 -5.62
C ASN A 318 5.57 -20.49 -4.95
N GLY A 319 5.48 -20.73 -3.64
CA GLY A 319 4.36 -20.30 -2.80
C GLY A 319 4.12 -18.79 -2.85
N LEU A 320 5.16 -17.97 -2.70
CA LEU A 320 5.04 -16.51 -2.75
C LEU A 320 4.59 -16.00 -4.13
N TRP A 321 5.16 -16.54 -5.22
CA TRP A 321 4.74 -16.21 -6.59
C TRP A 321 3.27 -16.57 -6.85
N THR A 322 2.89 -17.80 -6.48
CA THR A 322 1.51 -18.31 -6.65
C THR A 322 0.53 -17.49 -5.80
N HIS A 323 0.91 -17.16 -4.57
CA HIS A 323 0.09 -16.36 -3.66
C HIS A 323 -0.13 -14.94 -4.21
N GLY A 324 0.93 -14.28 -4.70
CA GLY A 324 0.83 -12.97 -5.34
C GLY A 324 -0.05 -12.98 -6.59
N GLU A 325 0.05 -14.03 -7.41
CA GLU A 325 -0.83 -14.21 -8.57
C GLU A 325 -2.30 -14.39 -8.18
N ARG A 326 -2.59 -15.20 -7.16
CA ARG A 326 -3.97 -15.40 -6.68
C ARG A 326 -4.57 -14.10 -6.13
N TRP A 327 -3.78 -13.29 -5.43
CA TRP A 327 -4.18 -11.94 -5.02
C TRP A 327 -4.46 -11.03 -6.23
N PHE A 328 -3.59 -11.04 -7.23
CA PHE A 328 -3.79 -10.26 -8.46
C PHE A 328 -5.10 -10.63 -9.15
N ARG A 329 -5.41 -11.93 -9.27
CA ARG A 329 -6.66 -12.41 -9.86
C ARG A 329 -7.88 -11.93 -9.07
N ALA A 330 -7.84 -12.01 -7.74
CA ALA A 330 -8.94 -11.56 -6.88
C ALA A 330 -9.18 -10.03 -7.00
N VAL A 331 -8.11 -9.24 -6.96
CA VAL A 331 -8.21 -7.77 -6.98
C VAL A 331 -8.57 -7.23 -8.37
N SER A 332 -7.94 -7.74 -9.43
CA SER A 332 -8.12 -7.23 -10.80
C SER A 332 -9.56 -7.39 -11.31
N VAL A 333 -10.28 -8.44 -10.93
CA VAL A 333 -11.69 -8.63 -11.27
C VAL A 333 -12.55 -7.48 -10.74
N VAL A 334 -12.30 -7.05 -9.50
CA VAL A 334 -13.05 -5.96 -8.87
C VAL A 334 -12.68 -4.61 -9.49
N LEU A 335 -11.39 -4.38 -9.79
CA LEU A 335 -10.96 -3.12 -10.40
C LEU A 335 -11.54 -2.90 -11.81
N ARG A 336 -11.73 -3.97 -12.60
CA ARG A 336 -12.39 -3.88 -13.92
C ARG A 336 -13.87 -3.50 -13.82
N GLY A 337 -14.56 -3.88 -12.74
CA GLY A 337 -15.97 -3.53 -12.54
C GLY A 337 -16.21 -2.08 -12.10
N ARG A 338 -15.15 -1.28 -11.93
CA ARG A 338 -15.21 0.13 -11.49
C ARG A 338 -14.74 1.13 -12.54
N GLN A 339 -14.19 0.66 -13.66
CA GLN A 339 -13.83 1.48 -14.83
C GLN A 339 -15.04 1.62 -15.75
#